data_AF-A0A4R1QSQ8-F1
#
_entry.id   AF-A0A4R1QSQ8-F1
#
_cell.length_a   1.000
_cell.length_b   1.000
_cell.length_c   1.000
_cell.angle_alpha   90.00
_cell.angle_beta   90.00
_cell.angle_gamma   90.00
#
_symmetry.space_group_name_H-M   'P 1'
#
loop_
_entity.id
_entity.type
_entity.pdbx_description
1 polymer ?
#
loop_
_entity_poly.entity_id
_entity_poly.type
_entity_poly.pdbx_seq_one_letter_code
_entity_poly.pdbx_strand_id
1 'polypeptide(L)'
;MDAHSAAREAEDKPGAQAAARAAGQAVSSIHMPAHSLGIAFYGSAAIDYDRVGTEAAAEVYEQIAKEVCMEMGKDLRAVAVEGEENPAKIKWNC
;
A
#
# COMPACT_ATOMS: atom_id res chain seq x y z
N MET A 1 2.87 -6.59 16.08
CA MET A 1 1.63 -6.41 16.85
C MET A 1 1.21 -4.94 16.84
N ASP A 2 2.16 -4.00 16.98
CA ASP A 2 1.87 -2.57 17.16
C ASP A 2 1.15 -1.89 15.98
N ALA A 3 1.48 -2.21 14.73
CA ALA A 3 0.79 -1.64 13.57
C ALA A 3 -0.70 -2.04 13.48
N HIS A 4 -1.04 -3.26 13.92
CA HIS A 4 -2.44 -3.70 13.98
C HIS A 4 -3.20 -3.02 15.12
N SER A 5 -2.55 -2.81 16.27
CA SER A 5 -3.13 -2.03 17.38
C SER A 5 -3.35 -0.59 16.97
N ALA A 6 -2.34 0.08 16.38
CA ALA A 6 -2.46 1.44 15.89
C ALA A 6 -3.58 1.62 14.86
N ALA A 7 -3.74 0.66 13.94
CA ALA A 7 -4.84 0.68 12.98
C ALA A 7 -6.22 0.54 13.65
N ARG A 8 -6.33 -0.21 14.74
CA ARG A 8 -7.57 -0.32 15.53
C ARG A 8 -7.86 0.95 16.31
N GLU A 9 -6.85 1.52 16.95
CA GLU A 9 -6.98 2.76 17.72
C GLU A 9 -7.33 3.97 16.84
N ALA A 10 -6.95 3.97 15.57
CA ALA A 10 -7.24 5.03 14.61
C ALA A 10 -8.52 4.79 13.79
N GLU A 11 -9.47 3.96 14.27
CA GLU A 11 -10.68 3.62 13.50
C GLU A 11 -11.55 4.81 13.09
N ASP A 12 -11.50 5.91 13.86
CA ASP A 12 -12.18 7.17 13.59
C ASP A 12 -11.42 8.10 12.62
N LYS A 13 -10.21 7.68 12.19
CA LYS A 13 -9.30 8.45 11.33
C LYS A 13 -8.88 7.59 10.13
N PRO A 14 -9.69 7.55 9.06
CA PRO A 14 -9.49 6.65 7.92
C PRO A 14 -8.09 6.70 7.31
N GLY A 15 -7.52 7.89 7.11
CA GLY A 15 -6.16 8.04 6.58
C GLY A 15 -5.09 7.46 7.51
N ALA A 16 -5.18 7.74 8.81
CA ALA A 16 -4.25 7.21 9.80
C ALA A 16 -4.38 5.68 9.96
N GLN A 17 -5.60 5.15 9.96
CA GLN A 17 -5.84 3.72 9.96
C GLN A 17 -5.25 3.04 8.72
N ALA A 18 -5.47 3.60 7.53
CA ALA A 18 -4.92 3.08 6.29
C ALA A 18 -3.38 3.12 6.29
N ALA A 19 -2.77 4.21 6.77
CA ALA A 19 -1.32 4.34 6.91
C ALA A 19 -0.73 3.28 7.85
N ALA A 20 -1.37 3.03 9.01
CA ALA A 20 -0.94 2.00 9.94
C ALA A 20 -1.02 0.58 9.32
N ARG A 21 -2.07 0.30 8.53
CA ARG A 21 -2.18 -0.95 7.76
C ARG A 21 -1.10 -1.08 6.69
N ALA A 22 -0.81 -0.01 5.96
CA ALA A 22 0.24 0.02 4.94
C ALA A 22 1.62 -0.30 5.55
N ALA A 23 1.96 0.34 6.67
CA ALA A 23 3.20 0.06 7.39
C ALA A 23 3.26 -1.40 7.89
N GLY A 24 2.15 -1.93 8.41
CA GLY A 24 2.05 -3.33 8.81
C GLY A 24 2.33 -4.30 7.65
N GLN A 25 1.70 -4.06 6.49
CA GLN A 25 1.92 -4.87 5.28
C GLN A 25 3.35 -4.75 4.75
N ALA A 26 3.96 -3.56 4.82
CA ALA A 26 5.35 -3.36 4.42
C ALA A 26 6.31 -4.24 5.20
N VAL A 27 6.16 -4.30 6.53
CA VAL A 27 7.00 -5.16 7.38
C VAL A 27 6.69 -6.64 7.16
N SER A 28 5.42 -7.00 6.94
CA SER A 28 5.03 -8.40 6.68
C SER A 28 5.53 -8.97 5.34
N SER A 29 5.99 -8.12 4.43
CA SER A 29 6.52 -8.54 3.12
C SER A 29 7.74 -9.49 3.23
N ILE A 30 8.49 -9.42 4.34
CA ILE A 30 9.58 -10.36 4.64
C ILE A 30 9.10 -11.81 4.81
N HIS A 31 7.85 -12.01 5.26
CA HIS A 31 7.29 -13.33 5.48
C HIS A 31 6.59 -13.87 4.23
N MET A 32 5.85 -13.02 3.52
CA MET A 32 5.26 -13.36 2.23
C MET A 32 5.33 -12.16 1.28
N PRO A 33 5.99 -12.28 0.11
CA PRO A 33 6.12 -11.18 -0.83
C PRO A 33 4.80 -10.55 -1.26
N ALA A 34 3.71 -11.33 -1.28
CA ALA A 34 2.38 -10.84 -1.62
C ALA A 34 1.86 -9.74 -0.67
N HIS A 35 2.36 -9.64 0.56
CA HIS A 35 2.03 -8.53 1.46
C HIS A 35 2.50 -7.17 0.93
N SER A 36 3.47 -7.13 0.02
CA SER A 36 3.87 -5.89 -0.67
C SER A 36 2.71 -5.23 -1.42
N LEU A 37 1.74 -6.01 -1.93
CA LEU A 37 0.55 -5.47 -2.59
C LEU A 37 -0.34 -4.69 -1.61
N GLY A 38 -0.36 -5.10 -0.34
CA GLY A 38 -1.06 -4.36 0.71
C GLY A 38 -0.51 -2.96 0.93
N ILE A 39 0.77 -2.72 0.61
CA ILE A 39 1.37 -1.38 0.64
C ILE A 39 0.74 -0.51 -0.45
N ALA A 40 0.57 -1.03 -1.67
CA ALA A 40 -0.06 -0.29 -2.76
C ALA A 40 -1.52 0.06 -2.43
N PHE A 41 -2.29 -0.91 -1.90
CA PHE A 41 -3.71 -0.68 -1.60
C PHE A 41 -3.93 0.23 -0.39
N TYR A 42 -3.31 -0.07 0.76
CA TYR A 42 -3.52 0.73 1.95
C TYR A 42 -2.72 2.04 1.91
N GLY A 43 -1.58 2.07 1.22
CA GLY A 43 -0.83 3.29 0.97
C GLY A 43 -1.58 4.26 0.06
N SER A 44 -2.20 3.76 -1.02
CA SER A 44 -3.12 4.56 -1.84
C SER A 44 -4.25 5.08 -0.98
N ALA A 45 -4.97 4.21 -0.26
CA ALA A 45 -6.09 4.62 0.58
C ALA A 45 -5.70 5.68 1.64
N ALA A 46 -4.50 5.57 2.21
CA ALA A 46 -3.99 6.59 3.14
C ALA A 46 -3.84 7.96 2.45
N ILE A 47 -3.26 7.97 1.25
CA ILE A 47 -3.05 9.19 0.46
C ILE A 47 -4.38 9.74 -0.06
N ASP A 48 -5.30 8.87 -0.48
CA ASP A 48 -6.66 9.19 -0.89
C ASP A 48 -7.39 9.96 0.21
N TYR A 49 -7.47 9.36 1.40
CA TYR A 49 -8.20 9.95 2.52
C TYR A 49 -7.54 11.21 3.07
N ASP A 50 -6.21 11.31 2.99
CA ASP A 50 -5.48 12.53 3.35
C ASP A 50 -5.75 13.69 2.36
N ARG A 51 -5.78 13.39 1.05
CA ARG A 51 -5.93 14.41 0.01
C ARG A 51 -7.37 14.85 -0.22
N VAL A 52 -8.32 13.91 -0.26
CA VAL A 52 -9.69 14.17 -0.72
C VAL A 52 -10.77 13.72 0.26
N GLY A 53 -10.40 13.21 1.43
CA GLY A 53 -11.33 12.69 2.43
C GLY A 53 -11.98 11.38 2.01
N THR A 54 -13.06 10.98 2.68
CA THR A 54 -13.76 9.71 2.44
C THR A 54 -15.00 9.82 1.56
N GLU A 55 -15.36 11.02 1.12
CA GLU A 55 -16.60 11.30 0.38
C GLU A 55 -16.37 11.62 -1.10
N ALA A 56 -15.13 11.49 -1.60
CA ALA A 56 -14.84 11.72 -3.01
C ALA A 56 -15.45 10.64 -3.92
N ALA A 57 -15.61 10.99 -5.20
CA ALA A 57 -16.09 10.06 -6.22
C ALA A 57 -15.03 8.98 -6.52
N ALA A 58 -15.48 7.81 -6.96
CA ALA A 58 -14.62 6.66 -7.22
C ALA A 58 -13.53 6.97 -8.26
N GLU A 59 -13.84 7.80 -9.26
CA GLU A 59 -12.93 8.22 -10.31
C GLU A 59 -11.77 9.05 -9.76
N VAL A 60 -11.99 9.82 -8.69
CA VAL A 60 -10.96 10.60 -8.02
C VAL A 60 -9.99 9.67 -7.29
N TYR A 61 -10.51 8.69 -6.55
CA TYR A 61 -9.67 7.68 -5.90
C TYR A 61 -8.90 6.84 -6.91
N GLU A 62 -9.52 6.46 -8.03
CA GLU A 62 -8.83 5.69 -9.07
C GLU A 62 -7.66 6.48 -9.69
N GLN A 63 -7.84 7.79 -9.88
CA GLN A 63 -6.78 8.66 -10.40
C GLN A 63 -5.59 8.75 -9.42
N ILE A 64 -5.85 8.97 -8.14
CA ILE A 64 -4.80 9.03 -7.12
C ILE A 64 -4.13 7.66 -6.96
N ALA A 65 -4.89 6.56 -6.96
CA ALA A 65 -4.35 5.21 -6.89
C ALA A 65 -3.41 4.90 -8.06
N LYS A 66 -3.78 5.31 -9.28
CA LYS A 66 -2.89 5.22 -10.44
C LYS A 66 -1.59 5.98 -10.22
N GLU A 67 -1.65 7.21 -9.74
CA GLU A 67 -0.46 8.03 -9.43
C GLU A 67 0.46 7.35 -8.40
N VAL A 68 -0.11 6.90 -7.29
CA VAL A 68 0.64 6.24 -6.21
C VAL A 68 1.27 4.93 -6.71
N CYS A 69 0.54 4.14 -7.48
CA CYS A 69 1.06 2.90 -8.06
C CYS A 69 2.16 3.15 -9.10
N MET A 70 2.07 4.22 -9.88
CA MET A 70 3.12 4.61 -10.84
C MET A 70 4.41 4.99 -10.12
N GLU A 71 4.36 5.84 -9.09
CA GLU A 71 5.54 6.23 -8.31
C GLU A 71 6.12 5.03 -7.55
N MET A 72 5.30 4.23 -6.88
CA MET A 72 5.78 3.01 -6.21
C MET A 72 6.44 2.05 -7.19
N GLY A 73 5.83 1.83 -8.36
CA GLY A 73 6.41 0.98 -9.39
C GLY A 73 7.73 1.50 -9.93
N LYS A 74 7.90 2.83 -10.02
CA LYS A 74 9.16 3.47 -10.41
C LYS A 74 10.24 3.26 -9.34
N ASP A 75 9.92 3.44 -8.06
CA ASP A 75 10.85 3.23 -6.95
C ASP A 75 11.30 1.77 -6.86
N LEU A 76 10.35 0.83 -6.99
CA LEU A 76 10.67 -0.60 -7.00
C LEU A 76 11.56 -1.00 -8.18
N ARG A 77 11.29 -0.45 -9.38
CA ARG A 77 12.15 -0.70 -10.56
C ARG A 77 13.56 -0.12 -10.38
N ALA A 78 13.70 1.00 -9.68
CA ALA A 78 15.01 1.61 -9.44
C ALA A 78 15.92 0.76 -8.55
N VAL A 79 15.34 -0.08 -7.69
CA VAL A 79 16.08 -1.01 -6.80
C VAL A 79 16.06 -2.46 -7.25
N ALA A 80 15.31 -2.78 -8.30
CA ALA A 80 15.21 -4.15 -8.82
C ALA A 80 16.54 -4.61 -9.41
N VAL A 81 16.90 -5.87 -9.14
CA VAL A 81 18.10 -6.51 -9.71
C VAL A 81 17.71 -7.28 -10.96
N GLU A 82 18.28 -6.89 -12.10
CA GLU A 82 18.08 -7.61 -13.36
C GLU A 82 18.66 -9.03 -13.25
N GLY A 83 17.86 -10.04 -13.59
CA GLY A 83 18.28 -11.44 -13.53
C GLY A 83 18.52 -11.98 -12.11
N GLU A 84 17.83 -11.44 -11.10
CA GLU A 84 17.93 -11.93 -9.72
C GLU A 84 17.79 -13.47 -9.64
N GLU A 85 18.71 -14.13 -8.93
CA GLU A 85 18.76 -15.60 -8.84
C GLU A 85 17.48 -16.20 -8.23
N ASN A 86 16.85 -15.47 -7.30
CA ASN A 86 15.63 -15.87 -6.60
C ASN A 86 14.58 -14.76 -6.68
N PRO A 87 13.97 -14.50 -7.86
CA PRO A 87 13.07 -13.38 -8.03
C PRO A 87 11.80 -13.58 -7.20
N ALA A 88 11.23 -12.48 -6.70
CA ALA A 88 9.99 -12.50 -5.95
C ALA A 88 8.85 -13.13 -6.77
N LYS A 89 8.23 -14.18 -6.23
CA LYS A 89 7.12 -14.91 -6.89
C LYS A 89 5.78 -14.41 -6.35
N ILE A 90 5.27 -13.34 -6.94
CA ILE A 90 3.97 -12.76 -6.58
C ILE A 90 2.89 -13.35 -7.49
N LYS A 91 1.97 -14.13 -6.92
CA LYS A 91 0.75 -14.59 -7.62
C LYS A 91 -0.40 -13.68 -7.23
N TRP A 92 -0.88 -12.88 -8.18
CA TRP A 92 -2.07 -12.06 -8.01
C TRP A 92 -3.16 -12.55 -8.97
N ASN A 93 -4.31 -12.96 -8.41
CA ASN A 93 -5.48 -13.35 -9.18
C ASN A 93 -6.50 -12.21 -9.00
N CYS A 94 -6.59 -11.32 -9.98
CA CYS A 94 -7.64 -10.33 -10.10
C CYS A 94 -8.90 -10.95 -10.71
#